data_AF-A0AAU9WIK2-F1
#
_entry.id   AF-A0AAU9WIK2-F1
#
_cell.length_a   1.000
_cell.length_b   1.000
_cell.length_c   1.000
_cell.angle_alpha   90.00
_cell.angle_beta   90.00
_cell.angle_gamma   90.00
#
_symmetry.space_group_name_H-M   'P 1'
#
loop_
_entity.id
_entity.type
_entity.pdbx_description
1 polymer ?
#
loop_
_entity_poly.entity_id
_entity_poly.type
_entity_poly.pdbx_seq_one_letter_code
_entity_poly.pdbx_strand_id
1 'polypeptide(L)'
;MISREIFSFKKGSPDRGKTWESIQEFLNQMENPKFHIKEKRGVRDRWNVLQGKFLKRMREEEAASGIECEELSEKDTLIEELSERERSFQVKEKNTAKDKEAAESVRRKAMERMKDSKRKTSQDSDLDPGLAAGGKKITKNCYRGRRFLEGKGEVRANSKTTRNGIEKEGAGREC
;
A
#
# COMPACT_ATOMS: atom_id res chain seq x y z
N MET A 1 -7.28 -8.95 -24.04
CA MET A 1 -8.02 -7.67 -24.20
C MET A 1 -7.06 -6.53 -23.85
N ILE A 2 -6.15 -6.20 -24.79
CA ILE A 2 -4.92 -5.42 -24.56
C ILE A 2 -5.20 -4.00 -24.06
N SER A 3 -6.30 -3.39 -24.50
CA SER A 3 -6.68 -2.01 -24.16
C SER A 3 -7.08 -1.81 -22.70
N ARG A 4 -7.51 -2.85 -21.98
CA ARG A 4 -7.89 -2.72 -20.56
C ARG A 4 -6.69 -2.74 -19.62
N GLU A 5 -5.66 -3.48 -20.01
CA GLU A 5 -4.42 -3.64 -19.24
C GLU A 5 -3.58 -2.36 -19.24
N ILE A 6 -3.73 -1.49 -20.24
CA ILE A 6 -2.91 -0.27 -20.32
C ILE A 6 -3.07 0.69 -19.13
N PHE A 7 -4.26 0.67 -18.51
CA PHE A 7 -4.60 1.51 -17.37
C PHE A 7 -4.42 0.80 -16.02
N SER A 8 -3.98 -0.47 -16.02
CA SER A 8 -3.52 -1.14 -14.79
C SER A 8 -2.06 -0.82 -14.46
N PHE A 9 -1.32 -0.24 -15.41
CA PHE A 9 0.06 0.18 -15.22
C PHE A 9 0.17 1.67 -14.89
N LYS A 10 1.17 1.99 -14.05
CA LYS A 10 1.53 3.36 -13.69
C LYS A 10 1.80 4.25 -14.90
N LYS A 11 1.34 5.51 -14.83
CA LYS A 11 1.67 6.52 -15.84
C LYS A 11 3.20 6.67 -15.96
N GLY A 12 3.70 6.55 -17.19
CA GLY A 12 5.13 6.65 -17.48
C GLY A 12 5.94 5.38 -17.21
N SER A 13 5.32 4.27 -16.78
CA SER A 13 6.06 3.00 -16.61
C SER A 13 6.49 2.43 -17.97
N PRO A 14 7.62 1.70 -18.02
CA PRO A 14 8.04 0.98 -19.22
C PRO A 14 6.98 -0.01 -19.71
N ASP A 15 6.32 -0.72 -18.79
CA ASP A 15 5.30 -1.72 -19.14
C ASP A 15 4.07 -1.09 -19.78
N ARG A 16 3.64 0.09 -19.31
CA ARG A 16 2.59 0.86 -19.99
C ARG A 16 3.03 1.26 -21.40
N GLY A 17 4.32 1.57 -21.57
CA GLY A 17 4.93 1.82 -22.87
C GLY A 17 4.82 0.61 -23.82
N LYS A 18 5.12 -0.59 -23.33
CA LYS A 18 5.01 -1.84 -24.09
C LYS A 18 3.56 -2.14 -24.48
N THR A 19 2.60 -1.91 -23.58
CA THR A 19 1.18 -2.10 -23.93
C THR A 19 0.74 -1.17 -25.07
N TRP A 20 1.23 0.08 -25.12
CA TRP A 20 0.97 0.96 -26.27
C TRP A 20 1.58 0.44 -27.58
N GLU A 21 2.74 -0.21 -27.53
CA GLU A 21 3.36 -0.88 -28.69
C GLU A 21 2.51 -2.06 -29.16
N SER A 22 2.08 -2.92 -28.23
CA SER A 22 1.21 -4.05 -28.58
C SER A 22 -0.12 -3.60 -29.19
N ILE A 23 -0.70 -2.49 -28.72
CA ILE A 23 -1.91 -1.91 -29.35
C ILE A 23 -1.59 -1.40 -30.76
N GLN A 24 -0.47 -0.71 -30.94
CA GLN A 24 -0.04 -0.22 -32.26
C GLN A 24 0.10 -1.39 -33.26
N GLU A 25 0.80 -2.45 -32.87
CA GLU A 25 0.99 -3.65 -33.68
C GLU A 25 -0.35 -4.30 -34.02
N PHE A 26 -1.20 -4.48 -33.01
CA PHE A 26 -2.54 -5.05 -33.20
C PHE A 26 -3.38 -4.22 -34.18
N LEU A 27 -3.38 -2.90 -34.05
CA LEU A 27 -4.12 -2.01 -34.97
C LEU A 27 -3.59 -2.12 -36.40
N ASN A 28 -2.27 -2.21 -36.60
CA ASN A 28 -1.66 -2.36 -37.92
C ASN A 28 -1.89 -3.74 -38.54
N GLN A 29 -2.18 -4.77 -37.74
CA GLN A 29 -2.54 -6.10 -38.22
C GLN A 29 -3.99 -6.19 -38.72
N MET A 30 -4.85 -5.23 -38.36
CA MET A 30 -6.23 -5.23 -38.82
C MET A 30 -6.29 -4.88 -40.32
N GLU A 31 -6.99 -5.72 -41.09
CA GLU A 31 -7.10 -5.53 -42.54
C GLU A 31 -8.08 -4.41 -42.91
N ASN A 32 -9.18 -4.27 -42.16
CA ASN A 32 -10.20 -3.25 -42.37
C ASN A 32 -10.74 -2.74 -41.02
N PRO A 33 -10.51 -1.46 -40.65
CA PRO A 33 -9.72 -0.47 -41.38
C PRO A 33 -8.22 -0.81 -41.37
N LYS A 34 -7.50 -0.49 -42.47
CA LYS A 34 -6.05 -0.65 -42.52
C LYS A 34 -5.33 0.53 -41.88
N PHE A 35 -4.65 0.28 -40.77
CA PHE A 35 -3.88 1.29 -40.05
C PHE A 35 -2.41 1.29 -40.48
N HIS A 36 -1.79 2.48 -40.50
CA HIS A 36 -0.38 2.67 -40.82
C HIS A 36 0.29 3.49 -39.70
N ILE A 37 0.25 2.98 -38.48
CA ILE A 37 0.77 3.66 -37.30
C ILE A 37 2.25 3.29 -37.12
N LYS A 38 3.15 4.26 -37.31
CA LYS A 38 4.60 4.04 -37.22
C LYS A 38 5.11 3.94 -35.78
N GLU A 39 4.52 4.70 -34.87
CA GLU A 39 4.99 4.82 -33.48
C GLU A 39 3.83 4.72 -32.48
N LYS A 40 4.08 4.08 -31.34
CA LYS A 40 3.17 4.04 -30.18
C LYS A 40 2.69 5.40 -29.70
N ARG A 41 3.50 6.46 -29.92
CA ARG A 41 3.14 7.85 -29.60
C ARG A 41 1.89 8.29 -30.36
N GLY A 42 1.77 7.91 -31.63
CA GLY A 42 0.60 8.21 -32.45
C GLY A 42 -0.68 7.62 -31.87
N VAL A 43 -0.64 6.38 -31.36
CA VAL A 43 -1.78 5.73 -30.69
C VAL A 43 -2.19 6.52 -29.46
N ARG A 44 -1.22 6.86 -28.61
CA ARG A 44 -1.47 7.62 -27.36
C ARG A 44 -2.04 9.00 -27.64
N ASP A 45 -1.48 9.73 -28.60
CA ASP A 45 -1.95 11.07 -28.94
C ASP A 45 -3.38 11.01 -29.50
N ARG A 46 -3.71 9.99 -30.29
CA ARG A 46 -5.09 9.80 -30.78
C ARG A 46 -6.06 9.43 -29.67
N TRP A 47 -5.65 8.57 -28.73
CA TRP A 47 -6.42 8.29 -27.53
C TRP A 47 -6.76 9.58 -26.75
N ASN A 48 -5.77 10.44 -26.50
CA ASN A 48 -5.98 11.70 -25.78
C ASN A 48 -6.96 12.63 -26.52
N VAL A 49 -6.88 12.69 -27.85
CA VAL A 49 -7.83 13.48 -28.66
C VAL A 49 -9.25 12.92 -28.56
N LEU A 50 -9.43 11.60 -28.62
CA LEU A 50 -10.75 10.96 -28.49
C LEU A 50 -11.35 11.20 -27.12
N GLN A 51 -10.58 10.94 -26.07
CA GLN A 51 -10.99 11.20 -24.68
C GLN A 51 -11.36 12.68 -24.47
N GLY A 52 -10.54 13.62 -24.98
CA GLY A 52 -10.79 15.04 -24.86
C GLY A 52 -12.05 15.50 -25.59
N LYS A 53 -12.30 14.97 -26.80
CA LYS A 53 -13.53 15.25 -27.56
C LYS A 53 -14.78 14.73 -26.85
N PHE A 54 -14.72 13.51 -26.32
CA PHE A 54 -15.81 12.92 -25.55
C PHE A 54 -16.15 13.77 -24.32
N LEU A 55 -15.16 14.06 -23.48
CA LEU A 55 -15.36 14.88 -22.26
C LEU A 55 -15.85 16.30 -22.57
N LYS A 56 -15.40 16.89 -23.69
CA LYS A 56 -15.87 18.21 -24.13
C LYS A 56 -17.35 18.16 -24.52
N ARG A 57 -17.76 17.18 -25.32
CA ARG A 57 -19.15 16.99 -25.72
C ARG A 57 -20.07 16.79 -24.51
N MET A 58 -19.71 15.89 -23.59
CA MET A 58 -20.49 15.65 -22.37
C MET A 58 -20.71 16.94 -21.57
N ARG A 59 -19.66 17.76 -21.38
CA ARG A 59 -19.77 19.04 -20.67
C ARG A 59 -20.64 20.05 -21.41
N GLU A 60 -20.52 20.14 -22.74
CA GLU A 60 -21.31 21.06 -23.56
C GLU A 60 -22.79 20.69 -23.55
N GLU A 61 -23.10 19.39 -23.66
CA GLU A 61 -24.46 18.85 -23.60
C GLU A 61 -25.07 19.05 -22.19
N GLU A 62 -24.32 18.75 -21.11
CA GLU A 62 -24.72 19.06 -19.72
C GLU A 62 -25.02 20.56 -19.51
N ALA A 63 -24.17 21.44 -20.06
CA ALA A 63 -24.30 22.88 -19.89
C ALA A 63 -25.42 23.50 -20.74
N ALA A 64 -25.70 22.96 -21.92
CA ALA A 64 -26.69 23.52 -22.86
C ALA A 64 -28.10 23.00 -22.62
N SER A 65 -28.26 21.73 -22.27
CA SER A 65 -29.57 21.07 -22.16
C SER A 65 -30.11 21.08 -20.73
N GLY A 66 -29.23 21.04 -19.72
CA GLY A 66 -29.63 20.83 -18.31
C GLY A 66 -30.35 19.49 -18.07
N ILE A 67 -30.42 18.65 -19.10
CA ILE A 67 -31.07 17.34 -19.15
C ILE A 67 -30.04 16.37 -19.76
N GLU A 68 -30.09 15.12 -19.29
CA GLU A 68 -29.18 14.02 -19.63
C GLU A 68 -28.90 13.90 -21.15
N CYS A 69 -27.62 13.68 -21.47
CA CYS A 69 -27.06 13.51 -22.81
C CYS A 69 -27.85 12.53 -23.69
N GLU A 70 -27.80 12.77 -25.02
CA GLU A 70 -28.30 11.84 -26.03
C GLU A 70 -27.61 10.47 -25.92
N GLU A 71 -28.33 9.40 -26.28
CA GLU A 71 -27.95 8.00 -26.04
C GLU A 71 -26.49 7.72 -26.43
N LEU A 72 -25.66 7.39 -25.44
CA LEU A 72 -24.24 7.16 -25.62
C LEU A 72 -24.03 6.03 -26.63
N SER A 73 -23.38 6.34 -27.75
CA SER A 73 -22.96 5.32 -28.70
C SER A 73 -22.04 4.31 -28.02
N GLU A 74 -22.06 3.04 -28.46
CA GLU A 74 -21.19 1.98 -27.90
C GLU A 74 -19.71 2.40 -27.80
N LYS A 75 -19.23 3.16 -28.79
CA LYS A 75 -17.86 3.71 -28.81
C LYS A 75 -17.62 4.70 -27.66
N ASP A 76 -18.63 5.49 -27.33
CA ASP A 76 -18.58 6.55 -26.34
C ASP A 76 -18.61 5.92 -24.93
N THR A 77 -19.46 4.90 -24.72
CA THR A 77 -19.46 4.06 -23.52
C THR A 77 -18.10 3.40 -23.29
N LEU A 78 -17.46 2.87 -24.33
CA LEU A 78 -16.11 2.29 -24.23
C LEU A 78 -15.05 3.34 -23.85
N ILE A 79 -15.15 4.56 -24.39
CA ILE A 79 -14.24 5.66 -24.04
C ILE A 79 -14.42 6.04 -22.56
N GLU A 80 -15.66 6.09 -22.09
CA GLU A 80 -15.99 6.37 -20.69
C GLU A 80 -15.41 5.32 -19.74
N GLU A 81 -15.69 4.03 -19.96
CA GLU A 81 -15.18 2.92 -19.14
C GLU A 81 -13.64 2.94 -19.03
N LEU A 82 -12.96 3.16 -20.16
CA LEU A 82 -11.50 3.21 -20.20
C LEU A 82 -10.97 4.45 -19.46
N SER A 83 -11.65 5.58 -19.60
CA SER A 83 -11.30 6.82 -18.89
C SER A 83 -11.50 6.70 -17.38
N GLU A 84 -12.56 6.03 -16.92
CA GLU A 84 -12.79 5.75 -15.50
C GLU A 84 -11.71 4.85 -14.90
N ARG A 85 -11.30 3.82 -15.63
CA ARG A 85 -10.20 2.95 -15.20
C ARG A 85 -8.90 3.74 -15.06
N GLU A 86 -8.62 4.66 -15.98
CA GLU A 86 -7.46 5.55 -15.88
C GLU A 86 -7.54 6.49 -14.66
N ARG A 87 -8.72 7.02 -14.33
CA ARG A 87 -8.93 7.89 -13.16
C ARG A 87 -8.79 7.11 -11.85
N SER A 88 -9.42 5.95 -11.74
CA SER A 88 -9.38 5.12 -10.53
C SER A 88 -7.95 4.66 -10.18
N PHE A 89 -7.13 4.33 -11.19
CA PHE A 89 -5.71 4.04 -10.97
C PHE A 89 -4.95 5.25 -10.43
N GLN A 90 -5.16 6.44 -11.03
CA GLN A 90 -4.52 7.68 -10.54
C GLN A 90 -4.94 8.05 -9.11
N VAL A 91 -6.18 7.80 -8.72
CA VAL A 91 -6.64 8.04 -7.34
C VAL A 91 -5.93 7.10 -6.36
N LYS A 92 -5.81 5.81 -6.70
CA LYS A 92 -5.04 4.84 -5.91
C LYS A 92 -3.57 5.25 -5.76
N GLU A 93 -2.94 5.70 -6.84
CA GLU A 93 -1.57 6.22 -6.79
C GLU A 93 -1.43 7.46 -5.90
N LYS A 94 -2.37 8.42 -6.00
CA LYS A 94 -2.33 9.62 -5.16
C LYS A 94 -2.53 9.29 -3.68
N ASN A 95 -3.43 8.37 -3.35
CA ASN A 95 -3.67 7.97 -1.95
C ASN A 95 -2.46 7.24 -1.37
N THR A 96 -1.88 6.28 -2.10
CA THR A 96 -0.65 5.59 -1.65
C THR A 96 0.54 6.54 -1.49
N ALA A 97 0.67 7.54 -2.37
CA ALA A 97 1.69 8.58 -2.22
C ALA A 97 1.48 9.43 -0.96
N LYS A 98 0.23 9.85 -0.68
CA LYS A 98 -0.14 10.59 0.53
C LYS A 98 0.10 9.78 1.80
N ASP A 99 -0.23 8.49 1.80
CA ASP A 99 0.00 7.59 2.94
C ASP A 99 1.49 7.44 3.23
N LYS A 100 2.31 7.30 2.18
CA LYS A 100 3.78 7.26 2.31
C LYS A 100 4.33 8.57 2.86
N GLU A 101 3.88 9.71 2.34
CA GLU A 101 4.28 11.03 2.84
C GLU A 101 3.88 11.24 4.31
N ALA A 102 2.67 10.82 4.68
CA ALA A 102 2.20 10.87 6.06
C ALA A 102 3.08 10.01 6.98
N ALA A 103 3.40 8.77 6.59
CA ALA A 103 4.28 7.89 7.34
C ALA A 103 5.71 8.47 7.49
N GLU A 104 6.28 9.01 6.42
CA GLU A 104 7.58 9.67 6.44
C GLU A 104 7.57 10.93 7.32
N SER A 105 6.48 11.69 7.32
CA SER A 105 6.32 12.86 8.19
C SER A 105 6.28 12.49 9.67
N VAL A 106 5.60 11.39 10.02
CA VAL A 106 5.55 10.87 11.41
C VAL A 106 6.93 10.38 11.82
N ARG A 107 7.62 9.62 10.95
CA ARG A 107 8.99 9.16 11.20
C ARG A 107 9.94 10.33 11.43
N ARG A 108 9.87 11.37 10.61
CA ARG A 108 10.69 12.59 10.74
C ARG A 108 10.41 13.33 12.04
N LYS A 109 9.14 13.59 12.37
CA LYS A 109 8.74 14.21 13.65
C LYS A 109 9.22 13.42 14.87
N ALA A 110 9.20 12.09 14.82
CA ALA A 110 9.72 11.24 15.89
C ALA A 110 11.24 11.38 16.04
N MET A 111 11.98 11.37 14.93
CA MET A 111 13.44 11.54 14.94
C MET A 111 13.86 12.93 15.44
N GLU A 112 13.11 13.98 15.09
CA GLU A 112 13.34 15.34 15.63
C GLU A 112 13.10 15.40 17.14
N ARG A 113 11.99 14.84 17.64
CA ARG A 113 11.73 14.77 19.10
C ARG A 113 12.81 14.02 19.88
N MET A 114 13.38 12.97 19.30
CA MET A 114 14.52 12.24 19.90
C MET A 114 15.80 13.07 19.93
N LYS A 115 16.03 13.88 18.89
CA LYS A 115 17.16 14.82 18.85
C LYS A 115 17.01 15.94 19.89
N ASP A 116 15.81 16.47 20.06
CA ASP A 116 15.54 17.55 21.03
C ASP A 116 15.63 17.08 22.48
N SER A 117 15.13 15.88 22.78
CA SER A 117 15.28 15.27 24.12
C SER A 117 16.75 14.99 24.46
N LYS A 118 17.57 14.58 23.48
CA LYS A 118 19.03 14.44 23.69
C LYS A 118 19.72 15.78 23.92
N ARG A 119 19.32 16.84 23.20
CA ARG A 119 19.85 18.21 23.38
C ARG A 119 19.53 18.80 24.75
N LYS A 120 18.32 18.55 25.27
CA LYS A 120 17.93 18.99 26.61
C LYS A 120 18.71 18.27 27.72
N THR A 121 18.97 16.97 27.58
CA THR A 121 19.82 16.23 28.53
C THR A 121 21.28 16.70 28.53
N SER A 122 21.80 17.22 27.42
CA SER A 122 23.17 17.75 27.34
C SER A 122 23.33 19.23 27.73
N GLN A 123 22.24 19.99 27.84
CA GLN A 123 22.28 21.37 28.34
C GLN A 123 22.02 21.47 29.85
N ASP A 124 21.45 20.41 30.45
CA ASP A 124 21.18 20.31 31.89
C ASP A 124 22.37 19.68 32.66
N SER A 125 23.51 19.48 32.00
CA SER A 125 24.72 18.88 32.58
C SER A 125 25.80 19.88 33.00
N ASP A 126 25.49 21.19 33.02
CA ASP A 126 26.40 22.26 33.45
C ASP A 126 26.04 22.87 34.82
N LEU A 127 25.38 22.10 35.69
CA LEU A 127 25.22 22.43 37.12
C LEU A 127 25.67 21.25 38.00
N ASP A 128 26.74 21.52 38.76
CA ASP A 128 27.23 20.91 40.02
C ASP A 128 26.96 19.40 40.29
N PRO A 129 28.01 18.54 40.44
CA PRO A 129 27.86 17.12 40.73
C PRO A 129 27.45 16.87 42.19
N GLY A 130 26.19 17.12 42.52
CA GLY A 130 25.58 16.74 43.78
C GLY A 130 24.09 16.48 43.57
N LEU A 131 23.61 15.28 43.92
CA LEU A 131 22.22 14.81 43.87
C LEU A 131 21.80 14.08 42.57
N ALA A 132 22.48 12.97 42.28
CA ALA A 132 21.93 11.90 41.44
C ALA A 132 20.90 11.05 42.23
N ALA A 133 19.66 11.52 42.38
CA ALA A 133 18.54 10.66 42.81
C ALA A 133 17.17 11.22 42.39
N GLY A 134 16.49 10.53 41.47
CA GLY A 134 15.09 10.77 41.06
C GLY A 134 14.99 10.96 39.55
N GLY A 135 14.43 10.07 38.73
CA GLY A 135 13.28 9.21 38.91
C GLY A 135 12.52 9.22 37.59
N LYS A 136 12.82 8.29 36.67
CA LYS A 136 12.07 8.13 35.42
C LYS A 136 10.61 7.79 35.76
N LYS A 137 9.67 8.67 35.42
CA LYS A 137 8.22 8.39 35.50
C LYS A 137 7.87 7.29 34.48
N ILE A 138 8.02 6.04 34.89
CA ILE A 138 7.44 4.88 34.22
C ILE A 138 5.93 5.01 34.33
N THR A 139 5.27 5.19 33.20
CA THR A 139 3.81 5.12 33.07
C THR A 139 3.34 3.74 33.52
N LYS A 140 2.53 3.72 34.58
CA LYS A 140 2.01 2.52 35.24
C LYS A 140 1.01 1.78 34.33
N ASN A 141 1.49 0.95 33.40
CA ASN A 141 0.68 -0.19 32.90
C ASN A 141 1.47 -1.41 32.39
N CYS A 142 2.79 -1.49 32.67
CA CYS A 142 3.63 -2.60 32.21
C CYS A 142 3.52 -3.87 33.09
N TYR A 143 3.01 -3.76 34.32
CA TYR A 143 3.13 -4.82 35.32
C TYR A 143 1.96 -5.82 35.38
N ARG A 144 1.00 -5.77 34.44
CA ARG A 144 -0.08 -6.77 34.36
C ARG A 144 0.21 -7.92 33.38
N GLY A 145 1.09 -7.71 32.39
CA GLY A 145 1.43 -8.75 31.40
C GLY A 145 2.53 -9.71 31.83
N ARG A 146 3.49 -9.26 32.67
CA ARG A 146 4.67 -10.07 33.01
C ARG A 146 4.36 -11.23 33.97
N ARG A 147 3.37 -11.06 34.86
CA ARG A 147 2.93 -12.13 35.78
C ARG A 147 2.16 -13.27 35.09
N PHE A 148 1.62 -13.05 33.90
CA PHE A 148 0.93 -14.11 33.14
C PHE A 148 1.91 -15.08 32.46
N LEU A 149 3.16 -14.65 32.24
CA LEU A 149 4.18 -15.45 31.55
C LEU A 149 5.05 -16.26 32.50
N GLU A 150 5.27 -15.81 33.74
CA GLU A 150 5.99 -16.62 34.75
C GLU A 150 5.11 -17.74 35.36
N GLY A 151 3.79 -17.56 35.42
CA GLY A 151 2.87 -18.60 35.95
C GLY A 151 2.65 -19.81 35.02
N LYS A 152 3.10 -19.77 33.75
CA LYS A 152 2.98 -20.91 32.82
C LYS A 152 4.24 -21.78 32.74
N GLY A 153 5.34 -21.36 33.35
CA GLY A 153 6.58 -22.15 33.39
C GLY A 153 6.57 -23.25 34.45
N GLU A 154 5.86 -23.04 35.56
CA GLU A 154 5.99 -23.90 36.75
C GLU A 154 5.03 -25.10 36.75
N VAL A 155 3.88 -24.99 36.07
CA VAL A 155 2.92 -26.10 35.91
C VAL A 155 3.44 -27.20 34.96
N ARG A 156 4.46 -26.91 34.13
CA ARG A 156 5.05 -27.93 33.23
C ARG A 156 6.25 -28.68 33.82
N ALA A 157 6.80 -28.21 34.95
CA ALA A 157 7.89 -28.88 35.64
C ALA A 157 7.37 -29.90 36.69
N ASN A 158 6.21 -29.66 37.30
CA ASN A 158 5.70 -30.52 38.37
C ASN A 158 4.92 -31.77 37.90
N SER A 159 4.68 -31.95 36.59
CA SER A 159 4.07 -33.18 36.05
C SER A 159 5.08 -34.25 35.60
N LYS A 160 6.38 -33.94 35.63
CA LYS A 160 7.45 -34.88 35.21
C LYS A 160 8.15 -35.59 36.37
N THR A 161 8.02 -35.11 37.61
CA THR A 161 8.71 -35.70 38.77
C THR A 161 7.87 -36.76 39.50
N THR A 162 6.54 -36.77 39.33
CA THR A 162 5.66 -37.79 39.93
C THR A 162 5.47 -39.05 39.08
N ARG A 163 6.12 -39.18 37.91
CA ARG A 163 6.06 -40.40 37.08
C ARG A 163 7.30 -41.32 37.21
N ASN A 164 8.36 -40.88 37.89
CA ASN A 164 9.64 -41.60 37.98
C ASN A 164 9.95 -42.16 39.39
N GLY A 165 8.92 -42.36 40.23
CA GLY A 165 9.09 -42.72 41.65
C GLY A 165 8.30 -43.92 42.16
N ILE A 166 7.61 -44.67 41.30
CA ILE A 166 6.93 -45.92 41.69
C ILE A 166 7.28 -46.96 40.62
N GLU A 167 7.61 -48.18 41.05
CA GLU A 167 8.08 -49.34 40.27
C GLU A 167 9.60 -49.50 40.13
N LYS A 168 10.29 -49.52 41.27
CA LYS A 168 11.29 -50.58 41.51
C LYS A 168 10.83 -51.45 42.68
N GLU A 169 9.94 -52.40 42.41
CA GLU A 169 9.86 -53.65 43.18
C GLU A 169 9.42 -54.79 42.26
N GLY A 170 10.23 -55.85 42.24
CA GLY A 170 9.77 -57.23 42.07
C GLY A 170 9.43 -57.71 40.66
N ALA A 171 10.38 -58.36 39.99
CA ALA A 171 10.27 -59.79 39.65
C ALA A 171 11.44 -60.21 38.73
N GLY A 172 12.39 -60.95 39.30
CA GLY A 172 13.20 -61.88 38.53
C GLY A 172 12.49 -63.24 38.42
N ARG A 173 12.68 -63.90 37.27
CA ARG A 173 12.85 -65.36 37.05
C ARG A 173 12.80 -65.58 35.53
N GLU A 174 13.93 -65.92 34.90
CA GLU A 174 14.52 -67.26 34.76
C GLU A 174 13.73 -68.19 33.81
N CYS A 175 14.53 -68.75 32.89
CA CYS A 175 14.27 -69.81 31.90
C CYS A 175 13.77 -69.35 30.53
#